data_AF-A0A139C6H6-F1
#
_entry.id   AF-A0A139C6H6-F1
#
_cell.length_a   1.000
_cell.length_b   1.000
_cell.length_c   1.000
_cell.angle_alpha   90.00
_cell.angle_beta   90.00
_cell.angle_gamma   90.00
#
_symmetry.space_group_name_H-M   'P 1'
#
loop_
_entity.id
_entity.type
_entity.pdbx_description
1 polymer ?
#
loop_
_entity_poly.entity_id
_entity_poly.type
_entity_poly.pdbx_seq_one_letter_code
_entity_poly.pdbx_strand_id
1 'polypeptide(L)' 'MLEVSKHASISDLYNRFPLLRSYQLVRASDAHYLHDIVPNLSLKLAEPTLEEILLAFRRESGREVKVIE' A
#
# COMPACT_ATOMS: atom_id res chain seq x y z
N MET A 1 1.54 9.45 2.91
CA MET A 1 1.61 7.97 2.86
C MET A 1 2.08 7.48 4.21
N LEU A 2 1.56 6.36 4.70
CA LEU A 2 2.01 5.73 5.93
C LEU A 2 2.20 4.23 5.72
N GLU A 3 3.35 3.71 6.13
CA GLU A 3 3.59 2.27 6.15
C GLU A 3 3.00 1.64 7.42
N VAL A 4 2.33 0.50 7.25
CA VAL A 4 1.73 -0.26 8.35
C VAL A 4 2.27 -1.68 8.36
N SER A 5 2.32 -2.28 9.55
CA SER A 5 2.79 -3.65 9.72
C SER A 5 1.91 -4.65 8.95
N LYS A 6 2.55 -5.65 8.34
CA LYS A 6 1.87 -6.81 7.74
C LYS A 6 1.08 -7.65 8.76
N HIS A 7 1.33 -7.48 10.06
CA HIS A 7 0.64 -8.21 11.13
C HIS A 7 -0.63 -7.53 11.64
N ALA A 8 -0.98 -6.33 11.16
CA ALA A 8 -2.14 -5.57 11.62
C ALA A 8 -3.24 -5.56 10.56
N SER A 9 -4.50 -5.86 10.92
CA SER A 9 -5.63 -5.66 9.99
C SER A 9 -5.86 -4.17 9.72
N ILE A 10 -6.15 -3.85 8.46
CA ILE A 10 -6.51 -2.49 8.03
C ILE A 10 -7.80 -2.04 8.70
N SER A 11 -8.78 -2.94 8.85
CA SER A 11 -10.05 -2.62 9.51
C SER A 11 -9.84 -2.25 10.99
N ASP A 12 -9.03 -3.03 11.71
CA ASP A 12 -8.64 -2.74 13.09
C ASP A 12 -7.85 -1.44 13.23
N LEU A 13 -6.94 -1.17 12.29
CA LEU A 13 -6.18 0.08 12.26
C LEU A 13 -7.09 1.29 12.07
N TYR A 14 -8.08 1.22 11.18
CA TYR A 14 -9.05 2.30 11.02
C TYR A 14 -9.97 2.47 12.24
N ASN A 15 -10.30 1.40 12.95
CA ASN A 15 -11.09 1.48 14.17
C ASN A 15 -10.30 2.11 15.33
N ARG A 16 -9.02 1.74 15.49
CA ARG A 16 -8.14 2.26 16.55
C ARG A 16 -7.63 3.66 16.26
N PHE A 17 -7.39 3.98 14.99
CA PHE A 17 -6.84 5.25 14.53
C PHE A 17 -7.65 5.77 13.35
N PRO A 18 -8.83 6.39 13.58
CA PRO A 18 -9.70 6.88 12.51
C PRO A 18 -9.01 7.87 11.54
N LEU A 19 -8.03 8.62 12.03
CA LEU A 19 -7.21 9.53 11.22
C LEU A 19 -6.47 8.80 10.08
N LEU A 20 -6.18 7.50 10.20
CA LEU A 20 -5.52 6.74 9.14
C LEU A 20 -6.30 6.69 7.84
N ARG A 21 -7.62 6.94 7.86
CA ARG A 21 -8.45 7.03 6.64
C ARG A 21 -8.04 8.17 5.71
N SER A 22 -7.37 9.21 6.22
CA SER A 22 -6.83 10.31 5.39
C SER A 22 -5.47 10.00 4.79
N TYR A 23 -4.84 8.88 5.17
CA TYR A 23 -3.54 8.48 4.66
C TYR A 23 -3.69 7.38 3.61
N GLN A 24 -2.86 7.45 2.56
CA GLN A 24 -2.58 6.27 1.75
C GLN A 24 -1.74 5.30 2.58
N LEU A 25 -2.33 4.16 2.93
CA LEU A 25 -1.62 3.08 3.61
C LEU A 25 -0.81 2.26 2.61
N VAL A 26 0.36 1.82 3.05
CA VAL A 26 1.21 0.86 2.33
C VAL A 26 1.70 -0.25 3.27
N ARG A 27 2.04 -1.39 2.69
CA ARG A 27 2.71 -2.50 3.37
C ARG A 27 3.92 -2.92 2.54
N ALA A 28 5.01 -3.23 3.22
CA ALA A 28 6.15 -3.91 2.64
C ALA A 28 6.38 -5.23 3.40
N SER A 29 7.02 -6.19 2.74
CA SER A 29 7.40 -7.44 3.41
C SER A 29 8.57 -7.27 4.37
N ASP A 30 9.37 -6.21 4.16
CA ASP A 30 10.68 -6.00 4.77
C ASP A 30 11.54 -7.27 4.69
N ALA A 31 11.61 -7.82 3.48
CA ALA A 31 12.18 -9.13 3.22
C ALA A 31 13.69 -9.14 3.45
N HIS A 32 14.15 -10.01 4.36
CA HIS A 32 15.58 -10.28 4.57
C HIS A 32 16.02 -11.57 3.84
N TYR A 33 15.06 -12.43 3.48
CA TYR A 33 15.24 -13.64 2.69
C TYR A 33 14.30 -13.68 1.49
N LEU A 34 14.63 -14.47 0.47
CA LEU A 34 13.82 -14.58 -0.75
C LEU A 34 12.38 -15.07 -0.50
N HIS A 35 12.21 -15.97 0.46
CA HIS A 35 10.88 -16.49 0.81
C HIS A 35 10.02 -15.47 1.58
N ASP A 36 10.60 -14.36 2.04
CA ASP A 36 9.85 -13.27 2.67
C ASP A 36 9.23 -12.33 1.62
N ILE A 37 9.62 -12.43 0.34
CA ILE A 37 9.04 -11.62 -0.74
C ILE A 37 7.62 -12.08 -0.99
N VAL A 38 6.66 -11.30 -0.49
CA VAL A 38 5.23 -11.58 -0.63
C VAL A 38 4.48 -10.36 -1.19
N PRO A 39 3.38 -10.57 -1.93
CA PRO A 39 2.53 -9.48 -2.41
C PRO A 39 1.90 -8.75 -1.22
N ASN A 40 2.20 -7.46 -1.09
CA ASN A 40 1.65 -6.60 -0.04
C ASN A 40 0.78 -5.46 -0.60
N LEU A 41 1.00 -5.11 -1.87
CA LEU A 41 0.33 -4.02 -2.57
C LEU A 41 -0.20 -4.50 -3.92
N SER A 42 -1.37 -4.02 -4.28
CA SER A 42 -1.91 -4.06 -5.64
C SER A 42 -1.87 -2.65 -6.22
N LEU A 43 -1.22 -2.50 -7.38
CA LEU A 43 -1.10 -1.21 -8.07
C LEU A 43 -1.86 -1.29 -9.40
N LYS A 44 -2.72 -0.30 -9.63
CA LYS A 44 -3.38 -0.10 -10.92
C LYS A 44 -2.63 0.97 -11.69
N LEU A 45 -1.90 0.56 -12.71
CA LEU A 45 -1.00 1.37 -13.53
C LEU A 45 -1.31 1.17 -15.02
N ALA A 46 -0.95 2.14 -15.86
CA ALA A 46 -0.93 1.92 -17.31
C ALA A 46 0.29 1.10 -17.74
N GLU A 47 1.45 1.39 -17.14
CA GLU A 47 2.74 0.74 -17.40
C GLU A 47 3.55 0.65 -16.09
N PRO A 48 4.49 -0.32 -15.94
CA PRO A 48 5.27 -0.50 -14.72
C PRO A 48 6.44 0.49 -14.61
N THR A 49 6.17 1.79 -14.72
CA THR A 49 7.16 2.86 -14.62
C THR A 49 7.10 3.56 -13.26
N LEU A 50 8.19 4.24 -12.89
CA LEU A 50 8.23 5.01 -11.66
C LEU A 50 7.19 6.14 -11.67
N GLU A 51 6.99 6.79 -12.81
CA GLU A 51 6.02 7.87 -13.00
C GLU A 51 4.59 7.38 -12.72
N GLU A 52 4.21 6.22 -13.25
CA GLU A 52 2.89 5.63 -13.01
C GLU A 52 2.71 5.24 -11.53
N ILE A 53 3.76 4.71 -10.89
CA ILE A 53 3.73 4.41 -9.46
C ILE A 53 3.49 5.69 -8.65
N LEU A 54 4.16 6.80 -8.99
CA LEU A 54 3.95 8.10 -8.34
C LEU A 54 2.52 8.62 -8.54
N LEU A 55 1.93 8.47 -9.74
CA LEU A 55 0.53 8.81 -9.99
C LEU A 55 -0.42 7.97 -9.14
N ALA A 56 -0.15 6.67 -9.00
CA ALA A 56 -0.94 5.76 -8.17
C ALA A 56 -0.93 6.16 -6.69
N PHE A 57 0.23 6.60 -6.18
CA PHE A 57 0.36 7.11 -4.82
C PHE A 57 -0.40 8.40 -4.57
N ARG A 58 -0.59 9.22 -5.60
CA ARG A 58 -1.39 10.45 -5.56
C ARG A 58 -2.87 10.24 -5.90
N ARG A 59 -3.24 9.03 -6.34
CA ARG A 59 -4.57 8.67 -6.85
C ARG A 59 -5.00 9.52 -8.04
N GLU A 60 -4.04 9.88 -8.88
CA GLU A 60 -4.25 10.73 -10.05
C GLU A 60 -4.59 9.88 -11.28
N SER A 61 -5.37 10.47 -12.20
CA SER A 61 -5.65 9.87 -13.51
C SER A 61 -6.20 8.43 -13.45
N GLY A 62 -6.91 8.07 -12.38
CA GLY A 62 -7.50 6.73 -12.19
C GLY A 62 -6.50 5.62 -11.80
N ARG A 63 -5.26 5.98 -11.46
CA ARG A 63 -4.27 5.08 -10.87
C ARG A 63 -4.50 4.96 -9.37
N GLU A 64 -4.15 3.82 -8.78
CA GLU A 64 -4.35 3.59 -7.35
C GLU A 64 -3.38 2.57 -6.77
N VAL A 65 -3.08 2.72 -5.48
CA VAL A 65 -2.38 1.73 -4.66
C VAL A 65 -3.34 1.21 -3.60
N LYS A 66 -3.46 -0.11 -3.50
CA LYS A 66 -4.26 -0.80 -2.48
C LYS A 66 -3.39 -1.76 -1.70
N VAL A 67 -3.60 -1.81 -0.39
CA VAL A 67 -3.02 -2.87 0.43
C VAL A 67 -3.78 -4.17 0.16
N ILE A 68 -3.03 -5.26 -0.01
CA ILE A 68 -3.60 -6.61 -0.09
C ILE A 68 -3.81 -7.10 1.35
N GLU A 69 -5.04 -7.51 1.68
CA GLU A 69 -5.39 -8.25 2.89
C GLU A 69 -5.68 -9.71 2.57
#